data_AF-A0A9X8VD41-F1
#
_entry.id   AF-A0A9X8VD41-F1
#
_cell.length_a   1.000
_cell.length_b   1.000
_cell.length_c   1.000
_cell.angle_alpha   90.00
_cell.angle_beta   90.00
_cell.angle_gamma   90.00
#
_symmetry.space_group_name_H-M   'P 1'
#
loop_
_entity.id
_entity.type
_entity.pdbx_description
1 polymer ?
#
loop_
_entity_poly.entity_id
_entity_poly.type
_entity_poly.pdbx_seq_one_letter_code
_entity_poly.pdbx_strand_id
1 'polypeptide(L)' 'EYVLKMVPQGTHDHKKFIRPSELIGWVDGTPLREKHMIGLHYNPITDHFKLGRNVDVNYMVHTQHEG' A
#
# COMPACT_ATOMS: atom_id res chain seq x y z
N GLU A 1 -1.68 -14.11 -8.29
CA GLU A 1 -0.24 -13.80 -8.24
C GLU A 1 0.22 -13.75 -6.80
N TYR A 2 1.29 -14.47 -6.49
CA TYR A 2 1.83 -14.68 -5.16
C TYR A 2 2.54 -13.40 -4.68
N VAL A 3 1.85 -12.59 -3.90
CA VAL A 3 2.50 -11.67 -2.97
C VAL A 3 3.10 -12.56 -1.90
N LEU A 4 4.38 -12.88 -2.09
CA LEU A 4 5.36 -13.32 -1.10
C LEU A 4 4.76 -13.73 0.25
N LYS A 5 4.90 -15.03 0.56
CA LYS A 5 4.60 -15.79 1.79
C LYS A 5 5.04 -15.11 3.13
N MET A 6 4.70 -13.85 3.37
CA MET A 6 4.99 -13.11 4.60
C MET A 6 3.76 -12.94 5.47
N VAL A 7 2.58 -13.35 4.98
CA VAL A 7 1.36 -13.41 5.78
C VAL A 7 0.86 -14.84 5.77
N PRO A 8 0.57 -15.45 6.94
CA PRO A 8 0.11 -16.84 7.04
C PRO A 8 -1.06 -17.12 6.09
N GLN A 9 -1.01 -18.27 5.43
CA GLN A 9 -2.06 -18.74 4.53
C GLN A 9 -3.37 -18.90 5.33
N GLY A 10 -4.32 -17.97 5.16
CA GLY A 10 -5.59 -17.95 5.90
C GLY A 10 -6.12 -16.55 6.25
N THR A 11 -5.30 -15.50 6.20
CA THR A 11 -5.74 -14.10 6.38
C THR A 11 -5.92 -13.34 5.07
N HIS A 12 -5.76 -14.02 3.93
CA HIS A 12 -6.04 -13.51 2.58
C HIS A 12 -7.54 -13.42 2.33
N ASP A 13 -8.23 -12.62 3.15
CA ASP A 13 -9.53 -12.12 2.76
C ASP A 13 -9.27 -10.93 1.85
N HIS A 14 -9.06 -11.17 0.55
CA HIS A 14 -8.85 -10.11 -0.45
C HIS A 14 -9.96 -9.04 -0.40
N LYS A 15 -11.15 -9.39 0.14
CA LYS A 15 -12.27 -8.48 0.38
C LYS A 15 -12.01 -7.45 1.49
N LYS A 16 -11.04 -7.69 2.37
CA LYS A 16 -10.63 -6.74 3.43
C LYS A 16 -9.51 -5.80 3.00
N PHE A 17 -8.94 -6.01 1.81
CA PHE A 17 -7.93 -5.12 1.28
C PHE A 17 -8.61 -3.89 0.67
N ILE A 18 -8.40 -2.74 1.30
CA ILE A 18 -8.85 -1.45 0.78
C ILE A 18 -8.02 -1.17 -0.48
N ARG A 19 -8.66 -0.85 -1.61
CA ARG A 19 -7.91 -0.46 -2.80
C ARG A 19 -7.29 0.93 -2.60
N PRO A 20 -6.11 1.21 -3.17
CA PRO A 20 -5.50 2.54 -3.11
C PRO A 20 -6.49 3.66 -3.49
N SER A 21 -7.26 3.47 -4.57
CA SER A 21 -8.25 4.44 -5.02
C SER A 21 -9.40 4.68 -4.02
N GLU A 22 -9.79 3.66 -3.26
CA GLU A 22 -10.81 3.80 -2.22
C GLU A 22 -10.29 4.60 -1.03
N LEU A 23 -9.05 4.33 -0.60
CA LEU A 23 -8.41 5.11 0.45
C LEU A 23 -8.24 6.57 0.05
N ILE A 24 -7.76 6.85 -1.17
CA ILE A 24 -7.62 8.22 -1.66
C ILE A 24 -8.98 8.92 -1.73
N GLY A 25 -10.03 8.22 -2.18
CA GLY A 25 -11.39 8.76 -2.14
C GLY A 25 -11.87 9.15 -0.74
N TRP A 26 -11.44 8.45 0.31
CA TRP A 26 -11.71 8.85 1.70
C TRP A 26 -10.88 10.06 2.14
N VAL A 27 -9.60 10.12 1.74
CA VAL A 27 -8.70 11.25 2.01
C VAL A 27 -9.25 12.55 1.40
N ASP A 28 -9.78 12.48 0.18
CA ASP A 28 -10.37 13.63 -0.53
C ASP A 28 -11.54 14.29 0.22
N GLY A 29 -12.22 13.56 1.11
CA GLY A 29 -13.26 14.07 1.99
C GLY A 29 -12.75 14.79 3.25
N THR A 30 -11.44 15.01 3.37
CA THR A 30 -10.79 15.60 4.55
C THR A 30 -9.91 16.80 4.16
N PRO A 31 -9.40 17.59 5.12
CA PRO A 31 -8.38 18.63 4.87
C PRO A 31 -6.99 18.09 4.48
N LEU A 32 -6.82 16.77 4.38
CA LEU A 32 -5.57 16.14 4.00
C LEU A 32 -5.44 16.08 2.48
N ARG A 33 -4.23 16.32 1.97
CA ARG A 33 -3.86 16.08 0.58
C ARG A 33 -2.82 14.99 0.48
N GLU A 34 -3.06 14.04 -0.42
CA GLU A 34 -2.06 13.06 -0.81
C GLU A 34 -0.85 13.78 -1.43
N LYS A 35 0.34 13.39 -0.97
CA LYS A 35 1.62 13.92 -1.45
C LYS A 35 2.45 12.87 -2.15
N HIS A 36 2.37 11.64 -1.65
CA HIS A 36 3.09 10.53 -2.23
C HIS A 36 2.47 9.19 -1.82
N MET A 37 2.55 8.22 -2.73
CA MET A 37 2.18 6.84 -2.49
C MET A 37 3.29 5.92 -2.99
N ILE A 38 3.67 4.95 -2.17
CA ILE A 38 4.73 4.00 -2.52
C ILE A 38 4.43 2.61 -2.00
N GLY A 39 4.81 1.58 -2.76
CA GLY A 39 4.76 0.20 -2.33
C GLY A 39 6.10 -0.30 -1.81
N LEU A 40 6.03 -1.43 -1.15
CA LEU A 40 7.15 -2.17 -0.62
C LEU A 40 7.37 -3.42 -1.47
N HIS A 41 8.57 -3.54 -2.01
CA HIS A 41 9.02 -4.69 -2.78
C HIS A 41 10.05 -5.46 -1.98
N TYR A 42 9.86 -6.77 -1.84
CA TYR A 42 10.87 -7.64 -1.26
C TYR A 42 11.68 -8.31 -2.37
N ASN A 43 13.00 -8.22 -2.28
CA ASN A 43 13.93 -8.92 -3.16
C ASN A 43 14.43 -10.19 -2.45
N PRO A 44 13.97 -11.39 -2.85
CA PRO A 44 14.40 -12.65 -2.23
C PRO A 44 15.87 -12.99 -2.47
N ILE A 45 16.49 -12.43 -3.52
CA ILE A 45 17.89 -12.71 -3.85
C ILE A 45 18.82 -11.98 -2.87
N THR A 46 18.45 -10.77 -2.45
CA THR A 46 19.26 -9.94 -1.57
C THR A 46 18.70 -9.87 -0.15
N ASP A 47 17.60 -10.57 0.15
CA ASP A 47 16.86 -10.51 1.41
C ASP A 47 16.59 -9.07 1.91
N HIS A 48 16.29 -8.18 0.98
CA HIS A 48 16.11 -6.76 1.27
C HIS A 48 14.76 -6.26 0.80
N PHE A 49 14.17 -5.40 1.60
CA PHE A 49 13.02 -4.60 1.24
C PHE A 49 13.46 -3.31 0.56
N LYS A 50 12.76 -2.94 -0.50
CA LYS A 50 12.95 -1.68 -1.21
C LYS A 50 11.61 -1.00 -1.43
N LEU A 51 11.61 0.31 -1.32
CA LEU A 51 10.46 1.13 -1.70
C LEU A 51 10.42 1.22 -3.23
N GLY A 52 9.24 1.09 -3.82
CA GLY A 52 9.05 1.15 -5.26
C GLY A 52 7.65 1.62 -5.63
N ARG A 53 7.50 2.12 -6.86
CA ARG A 53 6.27 2.80 -7.31
C ARG A 53 5.07 1.86 -7.52
N ASN A 54 5.24 0.55 -7.46
CA ASN A 54 4.13 -0.37 -7.67
C ASN A 54 3.33 -0.51 -6.36
N VAL A 55 2.04 -0.20 -6.40
CA VAL A 55 1.12 -0.18 -5.25
C VAL A 55 0.01 -1.23 -5.36
N ASP A 56 0.14 -2.17 -6.30
CA ASP A 56 -0.92 -3.13 -6.67
C ASP A 56 -1.19 -4.18 -5.58
N VAL A 57 -0.22 -4.37 -4.68
CA VAL A 57 -0.21 -5.48 -3.70
C VAL A 57 -0.04 -5.03 -2.25
N ASN A 58 0.57 -3.87 -2.04
CA ASN A 58 0.71 -3.19 -0.76
C ASN A 58 1.09 -1.73 -1.04
N TYR A 59 0.76 -0.83 -0.13
CA TYR A 59 1.03 0.59 -0.30
C TYR A 59 1.15 1.32 1.05
N MET A 60 1.91 2.41 1.04
CA MET A 60 2.00 3.42 2.09
C MET A 60 1.61 4.77 1.47
N VAL A 61 0.75 5.53 2.14
CA VAL A 61 0.31 6.86 1.71
C VAL A 61 0.88 7.90 2.66
N HIS A 62 1.49 8.95 2.10
CA HIS A 62 1.85 10.16 2.81
C HIS A 62 0.83 11.26 2.48
N THR A 63 0.16 11.75 3.51
CA THR A 63 -0.77 12.88 3.42
C THR A 63 -0.28 14.05 4.26
N GLN A 64 -0.52 15.26 3.79
CA GLN A 64 -0.24 16.48 4.53
C GLN A 64 -1.54 17.25 4.73
N HIS A 65 -1.75 17.79 5.94
CA HIS A 65 -2.85 18.71 6.20
C HIS A 65 -2.57 20.04 5.49
N GLU A 66 -3.46 20.44 4.59
CA GLU A 66 -3.43 21.78 4.00
C GLU A 66 -4.47 22.62 4.75
N GLY A 67 -3.99 23.39 5.72
CA GLY A 67 -4.74 24.37 6.50
C GLY A 67 -4.05 25.71 6.45
#